data_AF-A0A0J6HP60-F1
#
_entry.id   AF-A0A0J6HP60-F1
#
_cell.length_a   1.000
_cell.length_b   1.000
_cell.length_c   1.000
_cell.angle_alpha   90.00
_cell.angle_beta   90.00
_cell.angle_gamma   90.00
#
_symmetry.space_group_name_H-M   'P 1'
#
loop_
_entity.id
_entity.type
_entity.pdbx_description
1 polymer ?
#
loop_
_entity_poly.entity_id
_entity_poly.type
_entity_poly.pdbx_seq_one_letter_code
_entity_poly.pdbx_strand_id
1 'polypeptide(L)'
;MRNIFALVLMVVLAGCQVREEQRGTGGASPTRGATANGAMVAGELTRRYQDTRVDCGQATMPAFLCSGIVLRSTVPSTQYSSWNPSPHSQQSGGVSFSFLRKDSKFRDLVFGQINGFIFYPVLATPPGIRQIEVLCSYPIDGWSQLRDKPGCGGHPYYPLESRRCQTLGISTAEQWMAHWQRAPAPSNAPAYQCSFDVRDSMNHLAADSFYQSIRTRNMLGASWFPQQNELILATWSQNIPRELPIQAFFYLYTPGGLAGAQHDQRDFYNKSGGMVVPIVQMVLPASPSEEALFAYYPADQIVP
;
A
#
# COMPACT_ATOMS: atom_id res chain seq x y z
N MET A 1 -64.78 12.79 -7.05
CA MET A 1 -63.89 12.57 -5.88
C MET A 1 -63.62 11.07 -5.83
N ARG A 2 -62.69 10.53 -6.65
CA ARG A 2 -61.23 10.36 -6.42
C ARG A 2 -60.94 9.67 -5.07
N ASN A 3 -60.42 8.44 -5.12
CA ASN A 3 -59.33 7.85 -4.30
C ASN A 3 -59.40 6.30 -4.39
N ILE A 4 -58.67 5.65 -5.31
CA ILE A 4 -57.24 5.24 -5.27
C ILE A 4 -57.07 3.85 -4.60
N PHE A 5 -56.76 2.88 -5.46
CA PHE A 5 -56.15 1.58 -5.17
C PHE A 5 -54.67 1.72 -4.77
N ALA A 6 -54.13 0.67 -4.15
CA ALA A 6 -52.71 0.33 -4.00
C ALA A 6 -51.97 1.02 -2.84
N LEU A 7 -50.95 0.46 -2.19
CA LEU A 7 -50.06 -0.65 -2.53
C LEU A 7 -49.46 -1.16 -1.19
N VAL A 8 -49.38 -2.47 -0.98
CA VAL A 8 -48.65 -3.06 0.15
C VAL A 8 -47.15 -2.89 -0.09
N LEU A 9 -46.48 -2.16 0.79
CA LEU A 9 -45.03 -1.92 0.74
C LEU A 9 -44.31 -3.14 1.35
N MET A 10 -43.80 -4.04 0.50
CA MET A 10 -42.83 -5.04 0.93
C MET A 10 -41.45 -4.38 1.10
N VAL A 11 -40.98 -4.34 2.35
CA VAL A 11 -39.61 -3.94 2.69
C VAL A 11 -38.68 -5.10 2.38
N VAL A 12 -37.87 -4.97 1.32
CA VAL A 12 -36.78 -5.90 1.03
C VAL A 12 -35.55 -5.42 1.79
N LEU A 13 -35.20 -6.12 2.88
CA LEU A 13 -33.94 -5.95 3.60
C LEU A 13 -32.82 -6.60 2.76
N ALA A 14 -32.00 -5.79 2.10
CA ALA A 14 -30.73 -6.24 1.52
C ALA A 14 -29.71 -6.40 2.65
N GLY A 15 -29.60 -7.61 3.19
CA GLY A 15 -28.55 -7.98 4.14
C GLY A 15 -27.20 -8.16 3.44
N CYS A 16 -26.11 -7.74 4.09
CA CYS A 16 -24.74 -8.01 3.69
C CYS A 16 -24.52 -9.52 3.50
N GLN A 17 -24.27 -9.97 2.27
CA GLN A 17 -23.83 -11.34 2.04
C GLN A 17 -22.33 -11.44 2.27
N VAL A 18 -21.94 -11.83 3.48
CA VAL A 18 -20.70 -12.60 3.67
C VAL A 18 -20.91 -13.93 2.97
N ARG A 19 -20.00 -14.31 2.08
CA ARG A 19 -20.09 -15.59 1.35
C ARG A 19 -19.94 -16.74 2.35
N GLU A 20 -21.04 -17.43 2.62
CA GLU A 20 -21.09 -18.61 3.47
C GLU A 20 -20.37 -19.79 2.80
N GLU A 21 -19.57 -20.51 3.59
CA GLU A 21 -18.72 -21.63 3.16
C GLU A 21 -19.58 -22.86 2.82
N GLN A 22 -19.77 -23.16 1.53
CA GLN A 22 -20.27 -24.48 1.13
C GLN A 22 -19.16 -25.52 1.30
N ARG A 23 -19.30 -26.36 2.33
CA ARG A 23 -18.54 -27.61 2.48
C ARG A 23 -18.89 -28.57 1.33
N GLY A 24 -18.07 -28.56 0.28
CA GLY A 24 -18.03 -29.57 -0.77
C GLY A 24 -16.89 -30.56 -0.51
N THR A 25 -17.23 -31.84 -0.40
CA THR A 25 -16.32 -32.98 -0.24
C THR A 25 -15.53 -33.24 -1.53
N GLY A 26 -14.19 -33.38 -1.40
CA GLY A 26 -13.34 -34.04 -2.40
C GLY A 26 -12.38 -33.13 -3.15
N GLY A 27 -11.22 -32.86 -2.54
CA GLY A 27 -10.08 -32.19 -3.18
C GLY A 27 -8.87 -32.30 -2.25
N ALA A 28 -7.69 -32.57 -2.82
CA ALA A 28 -6.44 -32.78 -2.09
C ALA A 28 -6.26 -31.72 -0.99
N SER A 29 -6.01 -32.17 0.25
CA SER A 29 -5.78 -31.26 1.38
C SER A 29 -4.60 -30.35 1.06
N PRO A 30 -4.77 -29.02 1.09
CA PRO A 30 -3.63 -28.13 1.06
C PRO A 30 -2.74 -28.45 2.26
N THR A 31 -1.42 -28.40 2.06
CA THR A 31 -0.48 -28.72 3.14
C THR A 31 -0.82 -27.87 4.36
N ARG A 32 -0.98 -28.51 5.54
CA ARG A 32 -1.33 -27.82 6.80
C ARG A 32 -0.39 -26.63 7.11
N GLY A 33 0.84 -26.65 6.59
CA GLY A 33 1.81 -25.57 6.71
C GLY A 33 1.47 -24.30 5.91
N ALA A 34 1.08 -24.42 4.63
CA ALA A 34 0.72 -23.27 3.80
C ALA A 34 -0.60 -22.61 4.25
N THR A 35 -1.59 -23.43 4.65
CA THR A 35 -2.89 -22.95 5.14
C THR A 35 -2.79 -22.25 6.49
N ALA A 36 -1.96 -22.75 7.41
CA ALA A 36 -1.67 -22.06 8.66
C ALA A 36 -0.94 -20.72 8.42
N ASN A 37 0.01 -20.68 7.48
CA ASN A 37 0.78 -19.48 7.18
C ASN A 37 -0.08 -18.34 6.61
N GLY A 38 -0.93 -18.61 5.62
CA GLY A 38 -1.77 -17.58 5.00
C GLY A 38 -2.76 -16.90 5.95
N ALA A 39 -3.44 -17.67 6.80
CA ALA A 39 -4.35 -17.13 7.81
C ALA A 39 -3.61 -16.28 8.87
N MET A 40 -2.40 -16.70 9.28
CA MET A 40 -1.54 -15.91 10.17
C MET A 40 -1.11 -14.59 9.52
N VAL A 41 -0.75 -14.61 8.23
CA VAL A 41 -0.41 -13.39 7.48
C VAL A 41 -1.59 -12.41 7.44
N ALA A 42 -2.81 -12.87 7.13
CA ALA A 42 -4.00 -12.01 7.15
C ALA A 42 -4.28 -11.40 8.55
N GLY A 43 -4.09 -12.20 9.61
CA GLY A 43 -4.19 -11.73 11.00
C GLY A 43 -3.13 -10.66 11.32
N GLU A 44 -1.88 -10.87 10.90
CA GLU A 44 -0.79 -9.92 11.11
C GLU A 44 -0.95 -8.63 10.30
N LEU A 45 -1.53 -8.71 9.09
CA LEU A 45 -1.92 -7.52 8.32
C LEU A 45 -2.99 -6.71 9.05
N THR A 46 -4.02 -7.37 9.56
CA THR A 46 -5.07 -6.72 10.36
C THR A 46 -4.49 -6.07 11.62
N ARG A 47 -3.62 -6.77 12.35
CA ARG A 47 -2.95 -6.25 13.55
C ARG A 47 -2.13 -5.00 13.23
N ARG A 48 -1.29 -5.03 12.19
CA ARG A 48 -0.46 -3.87 11.79
C ARG A 48 -1.26 -2.71 11.26
N TYR A 49 -2.36 -2.97 10.55
CA TYR A 49 -3.26 -1.93 10.08
C TYR A 49 -3.88 -1.14 11.24
N GLN A 50 -4.28 -1.83 12.32
CA GLN A 50 -4.87 -1.22 13.52
C GLN A 50 -3.86 -0.52 14.43
N ASP A 51 -2.57 -0.74 14.22
CA ASP A 51 -1.49 -0.29 15.11
C ASP A 51 -1.01 1.12 14.76
N THR A 52 -1.61 2.14 15.39
CA THR A 52 -1.35 3.56 15.08
C THR A 52 -0.21 4.17 15.90
N ARG A 53 0.75 3.36 16.37
CA ARG A 53 1.93 3.88 17.07
C ARG A 53 2.70 4.90 16.20
N VAL A 54 3.33 5.87 16.86
CA VAL A 54 4.10 6.94 16.18
C VAL A 54 5.41 6.41 15.60
N ASP A 55 6.06 5.50 16.32
CA ASP A 55 7.34 4.89 15.97
C ASP A 55 7.38 3.43 16.45
N CYS A 56 8.49 2.73 16.20
CA CYS A 56 8.69 1.35 16.64
C CYS A 56 9.44 1.23 17.98
N GLY A 57 9.28 2.22 18.86
CA GLY A 57 9.83 2.27 20.22
C GLY A 57 11.01 3.24 20.38
N GLN A 58 11.49 3.85 19.29
CA GLN A 58 12.57 4.83 19.28
C GLN A 58 12.36 5.85 18.17
N ALA A 59 12.82 7.09 18.37
CA ALA A 59 12.72 8.17 17.37
C ALA A 59 13.53 7.89 16.07
N THR A 60 14.46 6.94 16.12
CA THR A 60 15.21 6.43 14.96
C THR A 60 14.47 5.37 14.16
N MET A 61 13.29 4.93 14.64
CA MET A 61 12.56 3.80 14.06
C MET A 61 11.16 4.22 13.59
N PRO A 62 11.03 4.76 12.37
CA PRO A 62 9.73 5.11 11.79
C PRO A 62 8.71 3.97 11.83
N ALA A 63 7.43 4.30 11.98
CA ALA A 63 6.40 3.29 12.20
C ALA A 63 6.24 2.27 11.06
N PHE A 64 6.66 2.57 9.81
CA PHE A 64 6.66 1.60 8.70
C PHE A 64 7.58 0.39 8.95
N LEU A 65 8.50 0.48 9.92
CA LEU A 65 9.39 -0.62 10.27
C LEU A 65 8.66 -1.77 11.01
N CYS A 66 7.50 -1.52 11.62
CA CYS A 66 6.78 -2.50 12.44
C CYS A 66 5.24 -2.46 12.36
N SER A 67 4.66 -1.41 11.78
CA SER A 67 3.20 -1.19 11.70
C SER A 67 2.79 -0.73 10.31
N GLY A 68 1.48 -0.73 10.05
CA GLY A 68 0.92 -0.46 8.73
C GLY A 68 1.30 -1.49 7.67
N ILE A 69 0.78 -1.27 6.47
CA ILE A 69 0.97 -2.15 5.31
C ILE A 69 1.71 -1.36 4.24
N VAL A 70 2.93 -1.80 3.90
CA VAL A 70 3.69 -1.30 2.75
C VAL A 70 3.35 -2.19 1.56
N LEU A 71 2.57 -1.67 0.62
CA LEU A 71 2.07 -2.43 -0.53
C LEU A 71 2.38 -1.73 -1.85
N ARG A 72 2.56 -2.50 -2.90
CA ARG A 72 2.70 -2.00 -4.27
C ARG A 72 1.69 -2.70 -5.15
N SER A 73 0.83 -1.91 -5.77
CA SER A 73 -0.03 -2.42 -6.84
C SER A 73 0.78 -2.61 -8.12
N THR A 74 0.40 -3.61 -8.91
CA THR A 74 1.10 -4.01 -10.13
C THR A 74 0.11 -4.34 -11.24
N VAL A 75 0.64 -4.57 -12.44
CA VAL A 75 -0.11 -5.16 -13.54
C VAL A 75 0.61 -6.46 -13.91
N PRO A 76 -0.06 -7.62 -13.81
CA PRO A 76 0.55 -8.89 -14.15
C PRO A 76 0.91 -8.94 -15.64
N SER A 77 2.04 -9.55 -15.97
CA SER A 77 2.53 -9.66 -17.34
C SER A 77 3.32 -10.95 -17.53
N THR A 78 3.39 -11.43 -18.77
CA THR A 78 4.31 -12.50 -19.17
C THR A 78 5.68 -11.98 -19.61
N GLN A 79 5.83 -10.66 -19.78
CA GLN A 79 7.05 -10.01 -20.26
C GLN A 79 8.00 -9.61 -19.12
N TYR A 80 7.50 -9.50 -17.90
CA TYR A 80 8.24 -9.13 -16.71
C TYR A 80 7.55 -9.71 -15.47
N SER A 81 8.30 -9.89 -14.39
CA SER A 81 7.74 -10.26 -13.09
C SER A 81 7.27 -9.01 -12.34
N SER A 82 6.13 -9.08 -11.67
CA SER A 82 5.49 -7.92 -11.01
C SER A 82 6.36 -7.25 -9.92
N TRP A 83 7.30 -8.00 -9.31
CA TRP A 83 8.24 -7.49 -8.31
C TRP A 83 9.55 -6.92 -8.90
N ASN A 84 9.72 -6.94 -10.22
CA ASN A 84 10.89 -6.33 -10.84
C ASN A 84 10.71 -4.82 -10.97
N PRO A 85 11.71 -4.00 -10.60
CA PRO A 85 11.65 -2.56 -10.81
C PRO A 85 11.49 -2.21 -12.30
N SER A 86 10.63 -1.24 -12.60
CA SER A 86 10.43 -0.78 -13.98
C SER A 86 11.72 -0.17 -14.56
N PRO A 87 11.86 -0.02 -15.89
CA PRO A 87 13.00 0.70 -16.48
C PRO A 87 13.21 2.08 -15.88
N HIS A 88 12.12 2.81 -15.62
CA HIS A 88 12.19 4.09 -14.91
C HIS A 88 12.75 3.93 -13.50
N SER A 89 12.27 2.96 -12.72
CA SER A 89 12.73 2.72 -11.35
C SER A 89 14.22 2.33 -11.29
N GLN A 90 14.70 1.58 -12.28
CA GLN A 90 16.13 1.26 -12.44
C GLN A 90 16.97 2.52 -12.72
N GLN A 91 16.46 3.45 -13.51
CA GLN A 91 17.16 4.69 -13.85
C GLN A 91 17.09 5.75 -12.74
N SER A 92 15.96 5.86 -12.04
CA SER A 92 15.75 6.84 -10.97
C SER A 92 16.39 6.39 -9.66
N GLY A 93 16.39 5.09 -9.38
CA GLY A 93 16.80 4.53 -8.09
C GLY A 93 15.68 4.46 -7.06
N GLY A 94 14.42 4.76 -7.45
CA GLY A 94 13.26 4.66 -6.58
C GLY A 94 12.12 3.80 -7.14
N VAL A 95 11.46 3.05 -6.26
CA VAL A 95 10.25 2.26 -6.56
C VAL A 95 9.10 2.74 -5.68
N SER A 96 7.96 3.04 -6.31
CA SER A 96 6.76 3.54 -5.63
C SER A 96 5.99 2.44 -4.88
N PHE A 97 5.58 2.73 -3.66
CA PHE A 97 4.69 1.92 -2.82
C PHE A 97 3.63 2.82 -2.19
N SER A 98 2.60 2.24 -1.61
CA SER A 98 1.64 2.93 -0.75
C SER A 98 1.75 2.38 0.68
N PHE A 99 1.34 3.21 1.65
CA PHE A 99 1.30 2.88 3.06
C PHE A 99 -0.13 2.94 3.59
N LEU A 100 -0.70 1.79 3.93
CA LEU A 100 -2.06 1.69 4.45
C LEU A 100 -2.06 1.42 5.96
N ARG A 101 -2.74 2.28 6.73
CA ARG A 101 -2.92 2.14 8.18
C ARG A 101 -4.25 2.78 8.59
N LYS A 102 -4.77 2.45 9.76
CA LYS A 102 -6.04 2.99 10.29
C LYS A 102 -6.08 4.53 10.29
N ASP A 103 -4.95 5.18 10.54
CA ASP A 103 -4.79 6.63 10.51
C ASP A 103 -4.14 7.14 9.21
N SER A 104 -4.09 6.33 8.15
CA SER A 104 -3.54 6.71 6.84
C SER A 104 -4.29 5.96 5.73
N LYS A 105 -5.61 6.16 5.69
CA LYS A 105 -6.51 5.46 4.77
C LYS A 105 -6.55 6.09 3.37
N PHE A 106 -6.83 5.26 2.38
CA PHE A 106 -7.18 5.66 1.02
C PHE A 106 -8.15 4.65 0.41
N ARG A 107 -8.95 5.11 -0.57
CA ARG A 107 -9.97 4.27 -1.24
C ARG A 107 -9.40 3.50 -2.43
N ASP A 108 -8.61 4.18 -3.25
CA ASP A 108 -8.20 3.69 -4.57
C ASP A 108 -6.69 3.47 -4.63
N LEU A 109 -6.26 2.49 -5.43
CA LEU A 109 -4.86 2.29 -5.79
C LEU A 109 -4.52 3.09 -7.06
N VAL A 110 -3.23 3.32 -7.28
CA VAL A 110 -2.74 4.07 -8.44
C VAL A 110 -3.27 3.47 -9.74
N PHE A 111 -3.75 4.33 -10.63
CA PHE A 111 -4.30 3.96 -11.95
C PHE A 111 -5.45 2.94 -11.92
N GLY A 112 -6.15 2.78 -10.79
CA GLY A 112 -7.24 1.81 -10.66
C GLY A 112 -6.74 0.36 -10.69
N GLN A 113 -5.47 0.12 -10.37
CA GLN A 113 -4.93 -1.23 -10.23
C GLN A 113 -5.65 -1.99 -9.09
N ILE A 114 -5.72 -3.31 -9.21
CA ILE A 114 -6.59 -4.15 -8.36
C ILE A 114 -5.85 -5.35 -7.75
N ASN A 115 -4.54 -5.45 -7.95
CA ASN A 115 -3.70 -6.48 -7.35
C ASN A 115 -2.27 -5.99 -7.18
N GLY A 116 -1.48 -6.75 -6.45
CA GLY A 116 -0.06 -6.47 -6.25
C GLY A 116 0.55 -7.32 -5.15
N PHE A 117 1.55 -6.76 -4.47
CA PHE A 117 2.23 -7.44 -3.38
C PHE A 117 2.46 -6.54 -2.17
N ILE A 118 2.65 -7.18 -1.02
CA ILE A 118 2.86 -6.57 0.29
C ILE A 118 4.24 -6.98 0.77
N PHE A 119 5.00 -6.02 1.29
CA PHE A 119 6.26 -6.31 1.97
C PHE A 119 6.08 -6.64 3.46
N TYR A 120 6.95 -7.49 3.97
CA TYR A 120 7.19 -7.62 5.41
C TYR A 120 7.51 -6.24 5.99
N PRO A 121 7.07 -5.95 7.23
CA PRO A 121 7.60 -4.78 7.92
C PRO A 121 9.09 -5.06 8.21
N VAL A 122 9.94 -4.04 8.09
CA VAL A 122 11.41 -4.21 8.07
C VAL A 122 11.95 -4.98 9.28
N LEU A 123 11.38 -4.78 10.48
CA LEU A 123 11.80 -5.45 11.71
C LEU A 123 11.29 -6.88 11.85
N ALA A 124 10.34 -7.31 11.00
CA ALA A 124 9.88 -8.70 10.94
C ALA A 124 10.29 -9.39 9.63
N THR A 125 11.17 -8.77 8.83
CA THR A 125 11.75 -9.40 7.65
C THR A 125 12.51 -10.67 8.06
N PRO A 126 12.25 -11.84 7.43
CA PRO A 126 12.94 -13.08 7.78
C PRO A 126 14.47 -12.99 7.59
N PRO A 127 15.27 -13.76 8.35
CA PRO A 127 16.72 -13.79 8.17
C PRO A 127 17.12 -14.14 6.72
N GLY A 128 18.12 -13.43 6.19
CA GLY A 128 18.63 -13.63 4.83
C GLY A 128 17.79 -12.96 3.73
N ILE A 129 16.71 -12.28 4.07
CA ILE A 129 15.90 -11.47 3.15
C ILE A 129 16.37 -10.01 3.22
N ARG A 130 16.40 -9.33 2.06
CA ARG A 130 16.85 -7.94 1.94
C ARG A 130 15.90 -7.00 2.67
N GLN A 131 16.48 -6.07 3.43
CA GLN A 131 15.79 -4.88 3.91
C GLN A 131 15.93 -3.77 2.86
N ILE A 132 14.80 -3.25 2.39
CA ILE A 132 14.76 -2.22 1.35
C ILE A 132 14.49 -0.88 2.04
N GLU A 133 15.38 0.08 1.84
CA GLU A 133 15.27 1.41 2.48
C GLU A 133 14.06 2.17 1.94
N VAL A 134 13.32 2.84 2.84
CA VAL A 134 12.28 3.82 2.49
C VAL A 134 12.95 5.20 2.44
N LEU A 135 12.89 5.86 1.28
CA LEU A 135 13.65 7.07 0.98
C LEU A 135 12.87 8.36 1.25
N CYS A 136 11.57 8.35 1.01
CA CYS A 136 10.67 9.45 1.33
C CYS A 136 9.22 9.01 1.39
N SER A 137 8.39 9.86 1.99
CA SER A 137 6.94 9.69 2.06
C SER A 137 6.23 10.95 1.56
N TYR A 138 5.23 10.75 0.71
CA TYR A 138 4.27 11.75 0.27
C TYR A 138 2.89 11.46 0.89
N PRO A 139 2.17 12.48 1.39
CA PRO A 139 0.81 12.32 1.91
C PRO A 139 -0.22 11.89 0.86
N ILE A 140 0.04 12.16 -0.42
CA ILE A 140 -0.75 11.71 -1.58
C ILE A 140 0.22 11.18 -2.66
N ASP A 141 -0.28 10.83 -3.84
CA ASP A 141 0.55 10.56 -5.01
C ASP A 141 1.53 11.73 -5.25
N GLY A 142 2.83 11.42 -5.26
CA GLY A 142 3.89 12.40 -5.42
C GLY A 142 4.18 12.74 -6.87
N TRP A 143 3.64 12.01 -7.85
CA TRP A 143 4.10 12.08 -9.25
C TRP A 143 5.61 11.82 -9.37
N SER A 144 6.09 10.86 -8.58
CA SER A 144 7.51 10.55 -8.41
C SER A 144 8.26 10.29 -9.71
N GLN A 145 7.59 9.83 -10.76
CA GLN A 145 8.18 9.62 -12.08
C GLN A 145 8.74 10.88 -12.75
N LEU A 146 8.22 12.06 -12.38
CA LEU A 146 8.64 13.35 -12.92
C LEU A 146 9.69 14.04 -12.05
N ARG A 147 9.94 13.54 -10.84
CA ARG A 147 10.76 14.23 -9.84
C ARG A 147 12.23 13.86 -9.94
N ASP A 148 13.06 14.77 -9.46
CA ASP A 148 14.50 14.53 -9.31
C ASP A 148 14.76 13.22 -8.57
N LYS A 149 15.77 12.49 -9.07
CA LYS A 149 16.15 11.16 -8.58
C LYS A 149 16.36 11.19 -7.06
N PRO A 150 15.85 10.20 -6.31
CA PRO A 150 15.21 8.96 -6.77
C PRO A 150 13.67 9.03 -6.92
N GLY A 151 13.10 10.22 -7.10
CA GLY A 151 11.65 10.45 -7.04
C GLY A 151 11.22 11.18 -5.76
N CYS A 152 12.18 11.58 -4.92
CA CYS A 152 11.97 12.33 -3.68
C CYS A 152 12.29 13.83 -3.80
N GLY A 153 12.86 14.27 -4.92
CA GLY A 153 13.30 15.65 -5.12
C GLY A 153 12.25 16.54 -5.79
N GLY A 154 12.72 17.65 -6.36
CA GLY A 154 11.86 18.64 -6.98
C GLY A 154 11.13 18.09 -8.20
N HIS A 155 9.86 18.48 -8.34
CA HIS A 155 9.08 18.35 -9.56
C HIS A 155 9.51 19.45 -10.55
N PRO A 156 9.61 19.19 -11.87
CA PRO A 156 10.11 20.14 -12.87
C PRO A 156 9.28 21.43 -12.97
N TYR A 157 8.00 21.38 -12.61
CA TYR A 157 7.15 22.58 -12.56
C TYR A 157 7.47 23.50 -11.36
N TYR A 158 8.04 22.95 -10.28
CA TYR A 158 8.33 23.65 -9.02
C TYR A 158 9.65 23.16 -8.42
N PRO A 159 10.79 23.29 -9.12
CA PRO A 159 12.03 22.59 -8.79
C PRO A 159 12.66 23.04 -7.46
N LEU A 160 12.27 24.20 -6.93
CA LEU A 160 12.73 24.73 -5.66
C LEU A 160 11.73 24.46 -4.54
N GLU A 161 10.43 24.56 -4.82
CA GLU A 161 9.35 24.54 -3.84
C GLU A 161 8.83 23.13 -3.53
N SER A 162 9.10 22.17 -4.39
CA SER A 162 8.59 20.80 -4.24
C SER A 162 9.67 19.78 -3.85
N ARG A 163 10.84 20.26 -3.37
CA ARG A 163 11.95 19.41 -2.88
C ARG A 163 11.54 18.61 -1.63
N ARG A 164 12.49 17.94 -0.99
CA ARG A 164 12.27 17.35 0.33
C ARG A 164 11.87 18.44 1.33
N CYS A 165 10.85 18.20 2.14
CA CYS A 165 10.28 19.16 3.08
C CYS A 165 11.34 19.76 4.01
N GLN A 166 12.28 18.93 4.48
CA GLN A 166 13.37 19.34 5.35
C GLN A 166 14.27 20.41 4.72
N THR A 167 14.48 20.37 3.40
CA THR A 167 15.28 21.38 2.68
C THR A 167 14.56 22.72 2.54
N LEU A 168 13.25 22.75 2.82
CA LEU A 168 12.39 23.93 2.79
C LEU A 168 12.09 24.47 4.18
N GLY A 169 12.66 23.86 5.24
CA GLY A 169 12.31 24.18 6.63
C GLY A 169 10.93 23.68 7.05
N ILE A 170 10.33 22.75 6.29
CA ILE A 170 9.04 22.12 6.61
C ILE A 170 9.31 20.83 7.37
N SER A 171 8.83 20.76 8.60
CA SER A 171 9.00 19.61 9.50
C SER A 171 7.70 19.15 10.14
N THR A 172 6.59 19.87 9.96
CA THR A 172 5.29 19.53 10.58
C THR A 172 4.19 19.45 9.52
N ALA A 173 3.12 18.72 9.83
CA ALA A 173 1.94 18.65 8.98
C ALA A 173 1.29 20.03 8.76
N GLU A 174 1.27 20.89 9.77
CA GLU A 174 0.76 22.26 9.67
C GLU A 174 1.58 23.10 8.69
N GLN A 175 2.91 23.01 8.77
CA GLN A 175 3.79 23.69 7.81
C GLN A 175 3.60 23.14 6.40
N TRP A 176 3.41 21.83 6.24
CA TRP A 176 3.10 21.24 4.95
C TRP A 176 1.77 21.73 4.41
N MET A 177 0.71 21.82 5.23
CA MET A 177 -0.59 22.35 4.80
C MET A 177 -0.51 23.84 4.44
N ALA A 178 0.28 24.63 5.16
CA ALA A 178 0.56 26.01 4.79
C ALA A 178 1.31 26.11 3.46
N HIS A 179 2.26 25.21 3.20
CA HIS A 179 2.96 25.11 1.91
C HIS A 179 2.02 24.70 0.78
N TRP A 180 1.18 23.69 1.00
CA TRP A 180 0.15 23.23 0.06
C TRP A 180 -0.80 24.37 -0.37
N GLN A 181 -1.22 25.20 0.57
CA GLN A 181 -2.10 26.34 0.33
C GLN A 181 -1.42 27.52 -0.40
N ARG A 182 -0.08 27.54 -0.46
CA ARG A 182 0.69 28.55 -1.20
C ARG A 182 0.88 28.19 -2.67
N ALA A 183 0.44 27.02 -3.11
CA ALA A 183 0.47 26.66 -4.53
C ALA A 183 -0.28 27.74 -5.35
N PRO A 184 0.22 28.13 -6.55
CA PRO A 184 -0.38 29.23 -7.33
C PRO A 184 -1.87 29.05 -7.66
N ALA A 185 -2.31 27.81 -7.80
CA ALA A 185 -3.71 27.42 -7.83
C ALA A 185 -3.90 26.02 -7.21
N PRO A 186 -5.12 25.64 -6.78
CA PRO A 186 -5.38 24.32 -6.20
C PRO A 186 -4.95 23.14 -7.08
N SER A 187 -5.06 23.28 -8.40
CA SER A 187 -4.62 22.25 -9.37
C SER A 187 -3.10 22.06 -9.43
N ASN A 188 -2.32 23.04 -8.95
CA ASN A 188 -0.87 22.95 -8.90
C ASN A 188 -0.35 22.26 -7.63
N ALA A 189 -1.17 22.19 -6.58
CA ALA A 189 -0.75 21.73 -5.27
C ALA A 189 -0.11 20.31 -5.28
N PRO A 190 -0.60 19.32 -6.06
CA PRO A 190 0.07 18.02 -6.20
C PRO A 190 1.50 18.09 -6.76
N ALA A 191 1.77 18.99 -7.70
CA ALA A 191 3.14 19.19 -8.21
C ALA A 191 3.99 20.06 -7.26
N TYR A 192 3.34 20.94 -6.48
CA TYR A 192 3.99 21.87 -5.55
C TYR A 192 4.40 21.22 -4.22
N GLN A 193 3.79 20.10 -3.86
CA GLN A 193 4.04 19.42 -2.58
C GLN A 193 5.50 18.98 -2.40
N CYS A 194 5.96 19.02 -1.15
CA CYS A 194 7.25 18.49 -0.74
C CYS A 194 7.12 17.03 -0.23
N SER A 195 8.23 16.29 -0.26
CA SER A 195 8.32 14.92 0.27
C SER A 195 8.95 14.91 1.66
N PHE A 196 8.43 14.11 2.59
CA PHE A 196 9.09 13.92 3.89
C PHE A 196 10.27 12.97 3.75
N ASP A 197 11.48 13.40 4.13
CA ASP A 197 12.66 12.55 4.19
C ASP A 197 12.59 11.59 5.38
N VAL A 198 12.65 10.30 5.11
CA VAL A 198 12.52 9.23 6.13
C VAL A 198 13.66 8.22 6.07
N ARG A 199 14.75 8.59 5.37
CA ARG A 199 15.96 7.75 5.26
C ARG A 199 16.57 7.50 6.62
N ASP A 200 17.33 6.41 6.73
CA ASP A 200 18.05 6.08 7.97
C ASP A 200 19.03 7.21 8.36
N SER A 201 19.58 7.93 7.37
CA SER A 201 20.44 9.11 7.60
C SER A 201 19.76 10.27 8.35
N MET A 202 18.42 10.29 8.43
CA MET A 202 17.67 11.25 9.24
C MET A 202 17.76 10.94 10.74
N ASN A 203 18.19 9.73 11.11
CA ASN A 203 18.40 9.30 12.49
C ASN A 203 17.13 9.61 13.33
N HIS A 204 17.27 10.27 14.48
CA HIS A 204 16.17 10.60 15.39
C HIS A 204 15.04 11.47 14.78
N LEU A 205 15.25 12.04 13.59
CA LEU A 205 14.23 12.82 12.88
C LEU A 205 13.37 11.95 11.94
N ALA A 206 13.80 10.72 11.64
CA ALA A 206 13.13 9.88 10.65
C ALA A 206 11.70 9.52 11.09
N ALA A 207 11.52 9.15 12.36
CA ALA A 207 10.22 8.70 12.84
C ALA A 207 9.20 9.84 12.91
N ASP A 208 9.60 11.01 13.42
CA ASP A 208 8.75 12.19 13.40
C ASP A 208 8.43 12.60 11.96
N SER A 209 9.42 12.69 11.07
CA SER A 209 9.20 13.02 9.66
C SER A 209 8.14 12.11 8.99
N PHE A 210 8.22 10.80 9.22
CA PHE A 210 7.21 9.86 8.72
C PHE A 210 5.83 10.07 9.36
N TYR A 211 5.80 10.29 10.68
CA TYR A 211 4.57 10.59 11.41
C TYR A 211 3.89 11.87 10.89
N GLN A 212 4.65 12.91 10.56
CA GLN A 212 4.12 14.15 10.00
C GLN A 212 3.52 13.94 8.61
N SER A 213 4.03 13.00 7.82
CA SER A 213 3.40 12.57 6.56
C SER A 213 2.00 11.96 6.81
N ILE A 214 1.88 11.09 7.83
CA ILE A 214 0.59 10.49 8.24
C ILE A 214 -0.37 11.56 8.76
N ARG A 215 0.09 12.51 9.59
CA ARG A 215 -0.75 13.63 10.04
C ARG A 215 -1.25 14.46 8.87
N THR A 216 -0.37 14.77 7.91
CA THR A 216 -0.72 15.52 6.70
C THR A 216 -1.77 14.81 5.87
N ARG A 217 -1.63 13.49 5.70
CA ARG A 217 -2.63 12.65 5.02
C ARG A 217 -4.03 12.85 5.59
N ASN A 218 -4.15 12.91 6.92
CA ASN A 218 -5.44 13.15 7.58
C ASN A 218 -5.93 14.60 7.41
N MET A 219 -5.03 15.59 7.44
CA MET A 219 -5.39 17.01 7.30
C MET A 219 -5.89 17.37 5.89
N LEU A 220 -5.48 16.64 4.85
CA LEU A 220 -5.98 16.82 3.49
C LEU A 220 -7.49 16.52 3.35
N GLY A 221 -8.07 15.76 4.29
CA GLY A 221 -9.50 15.56 4.41
C GLY A 221 -10.13 14.71 3.29
N ALA A 222 -11.46 14.73 3.23
CA ALA A 222 -12.25 13.83 2.38
C ALA A 222 -11.98 13.98 0.87
N SER A 223 -11.56 15.17 0.41
CA SER A 223 -11.26 15.42 -1.01
C SER A 223 -10.09 14.59 -1.54
N TRP A 224 -9.14 14.23 -0.68
CA TRP A 224 -7.95 13.45 -1.04
C TRP A 224 -8.00 12.00 -0.55
N PHE A 225 -9.04 11.63 0.21
CA PHE A 225 -9.28 10.25 0.62
C PHE A 225 -9.31 9.24 -0.55
N PRO A 226 -9.91 9.56 -1.72
CA PRO A 226 -9.88 8.66 -2.86
C PRO A 226 -8.49 8.20 -3.28
N GLN A 227 -7.52 9.11 -3.31
CA GLN A 227 -6.20 8.87 -3.87
C GLN A 227 -5.27 8.22 -2.85
N GLN A 228 -4.43 7.27 -3.27
CA GLN A 228 -3.37 6.69 -2.45
C GLN A 228 -2.32 7.71 -1.99
N ASN A 229 -1.61 7.38 -0.92
CA ASN A 229 -0.34 8.02 -0.59
C ASN A 229 0.82 7.32 -1.31
N GLU A 230 2.02 7.87 -1.21
CA GLU A 230 3.20 7.31 -1.88
C GLU A 230 4.42 7.25 -0.95
N LEU A 231 5.05 6.08 -0.89
CA LEU A 231 6.40 5.87 -0.40
C LEU A 231 7.31 5.63 -1.60
N ILE A 232 8.53 6.16 -1.54
CA ILE A 232 9.58 5.80 -2.49
C ILE A 232 10.58 4.93 -1.77
N LEU A 233 10.73 3.68 -2.21
CA LEU A 233 11.72 2.74 -1.69
C LEU A 233 12.93 2.69 -2.61
N ALA A 234 14.10 2.36 -2.07
CA ALA A 234 15.31 2.15 -2.86
C ALA A 234 15.11 1.03 -3.88
N THR A 235 15.54 1.25 -5.12
CA THR A 235 15.51 0.23 -6.17
C THR A 235 16.41 -0.95 -5.84
N TRP A 236 16.01 -2.14 -6.31
CA TRP A 236 16.77 -3.39 -6.20
C TRP A 236 17.08 -4.00 -7.57
N SER A 237 17.92 -5.05 -7.59
CA SER A 237 18.28 -5.74 -8.84
C SER A 237 17.10 -6.47 -9.47
N GLN A 238 17.15 -6.70 -10.77
CA GLN A 238 16.17 -7.53 -11.47
C GLN A 238 16.29 -9.00 -11.05
N ASN A 239 15.18 -9.74 -11.06
CA ASN A 239 15.14 -11.20 -11.02
C ASN A 239 15.76 -11.85 -9.76
N ILE A 240 15.57 -11.22 -8.59
CA ILE A 240 16.02 -11.73 -7.29
C ILE A 240 14.86 -12.11 -6.36
N PRO A 241 13.85 -12.88 -6.80
CA PRO A 241 12.62 -13.12 -6.00
C PRO A 241 12.91 -13.68 -4.60
N ARG A 242 13.98 -14.47 -4.45
CA ARG A 242 14.38 -15.08 -3.16
C ARG A 242 14.94 -14.09 -2.14
N GLU A 243 15.36 -12.91 -2.58
CA GLU A 243 15.91 -11.86 -1.70
C GLU A 243 14.85 -10.84 -1.28
N LEU A 244 13.69 -10.81 -1.93
CA LEU A 244 12.71 -9.74 -1.71
C LEU A 244 11.83 -10.02 -0.50
N PRO A 245 11.51 -8.99 0.30
CA PRO A 245 10.68 -9.13 1.49
C PRO A 245 9.18 -9.25 1.16
N ILE A 246 8.80 -10.02 0.14
CA ILE A 246 7.39 -10.23 -0.19
C ILE A 246 6.75 -11.15 0.85
N GLN A 247 5.77 -10.61 1.56
CA GLN A 247 5.00 -11.33 2.57
C GLN A 247 3.72 -11.93 2.02
N ALA A 248 3.07 -11.23 1.10
CA ALA A 248 1.82 -11.67 0.47
C ALA A 248 1.68 -11.06 -0.93
N PHE A 249 1.01 -11.78 -1.81
CA PHE A 249 0.31 -11.16 -2.94
C PHE A 249 -1.08 -10.72 -2.46
N PHE A 250 -1.63 -9.69 -3.06
CA PHE A 250 -2.96 -9.23 -2.72
C PHE A 250 -3.80 -8.94 -3.96
N TYR A 251 -5.12 -8.97 -3.76
CA TYR A 251 -6.08 -8.45 -4.72
C TYR A 251 -7.22 -7.70 -4.03
N LEU A 252 -7.82 -6.75 -4.73
CA LEU A 252 -9.07 -6.12 -4.35
C LEU A 252 -10.24 -7.01 -4.82
N TYR A 253 -11.31 -7.11 -4.02
CA TYR A 253 -12.51 -7.88 -4.36
C TYR A 253 -13.32 -7.22 -5.50
N THR A 254 -12.73 -7.18 -6.68
CA THR A 254 -13.26 -6.63 -7.93
C THR A 254 -12.91 -7.58 -9.08
N PRO A 255 -13.65 -7.55 -10.21
CA PRO A 255 -13.40 -8.43 -11.34
C PRO A 255 -11.95 -8.36 -11.83
N GLY A 256 -11.29 -9.51 -11.97
CA GLY A 256 -9.91 -9.62 -12.46
C GLY A 256 -8.81 -9.58 -11.38
N GLY A 257 -9.10 -9.05 -10.18
CA GLY A 257 -8.10 -8.91 -9.12
C GLY A 257 -7.48 -10.25 -8.71
N LEU A 258 -8.32 -11.24 -8.41
CA LEU A 258 -7.86 -12.57 -8.02
C LEU A 258 -7.00 -13.23 -9.10
N ALA A 259 -7.41 -13.13 -10.37
CA ALA A 259 -6.66 -13.70 -11.49
C ALA A 259 -5.25 -13.08 -11.61
N GLY A 260 -5.11 -11.77 -11.37
CA GLY A 260 -3.82 -11.11 -11.35
C GLY A 260 -2.93 -11.55 -10.18
N ALA A 261 -3.48 -11.63 -8.97
CA ALA A 261 -2.74 -12.13 -7.81
C ALA A 261 -2.32 -13.61 -7.96
N GLN A 262 -3.16 -14.44 -8.56
CA GLN A 262 -2.84 -15.82 -8.91
C GLN A 262 -1.69 -15.87 -9.91
N HIS A 263 -1.74 -15.09 -11.00
CA HIS A 263 -0.62 -15.00 -11.94
C HIS A 263 0.70 -14.68 -11.24
N ASP A 264 0.71 -13.65 -10.39
CA ASP A 264 1.89 -13.22 -9.66
C ASP A 264 2.39 -14.30 -8.66
N GLN A 265 1.48 -14.97 -7.95
CA GLN A 265 1.82 -16.07 -7.04
C GLN A 265 2.51 -17.23 -7.78
N ARG A 266 1.97 -17.64 -8.94
CA ARG A 266 2.55 -18.72 -9.73
C ARG A 266 3.90 -18.32 -10.32
N ASP A 267 4.03 -17.12 -10.87
CA ASP A 267 5.30 -16.64 -11.40
C ASP A 267 6.36 -16.60 -10.28
N PHE A 268 6.02 -16.08 -9.11
CA PHE A 268 6.93 -16.02 -7.97
C PHE A 268 7.37 -17.40 -7.52
N TYR A 269 6.44 -18.34 -7.35
CA TYR A 269 6.75 -19.72 -6.98
C TYR A 269 7.73 -20.37 -7.97
N ASN A 270 7.47 -20.21 -9.27
CA ASN A 270 8.34 -20.76 -10.31
C ASN A 270 9.73 -20.12 -10.33
N LYS A 271 9.81 -18.79 -10.24
CA LYS A 271 11.07 -18.03 -10.33
C LYS A 271 11.92 -18.11 -9.06
N SER A 272 11.29 -18.32 -7.90
CA SER A 272 11.98 -18.49 -6.62
C SER A 272 12.48 -19.92 -6.39
N GLY A 273 12.07 -20.88 -7.23
CA GLY A 273 12.38 -22.29 -7.01
C GLY A 273 11.55 -22.94 -5.91
N GLY A 274 10.31 -22.47 -5.72
CA GLY A 274 9.32 -23.09 -4.82
C GLY A 274 9.01 -22.33 -3.54
N MET A 275 9.36 -21.03 -3.42
CA MET A 275 8.92 -20.24 -2.27
C MET A 275 7.43 -19.96 -2.37
N VAL A 276 6.69 -20.35 -1.33
CA VAL A 276 5.24 -20.14 -1.23
C VAL A 276 4.96 -18.82 -0.52
N VAL A 277 4.27 -17.92 -1.22
CA VAL A 277 3.78 -16.63 -0.70
C VAL A 277 2.25 -16.64 -0.84
N PRO A 278 1.50 -16.40 0.26
CA PRO A 278 0.04 -16.46 0.23
C PRO A 278 -0.56 -15.29 -0.56
N ILE A 279 -1.73 -15.53 -1.15
CA ILE A 279 -2.63 -14.49 -1.65
C ILE A 279 -3.58 -14.09 -0.51
N VAL A 280 -3.71 -12.79 -0.26
CA VAL A 280 -4.66 -12.21 0.69
C VAL A 280 -5.63 -11.30 -0.06
N GLN A 281 -6.93 -11.52 0.11
CA GLN A 281 -7.94 -10.58 -0.33
C GLN A 281 -7.89 -9.33 0.53
N MET A 282 -7.89 -8.17 -0.11
CA MET A 282 -7.99 -6.87 0.52
C MET A 282 -9.30 -6.17 0.14
N VAL A 283 -9.93 -5.52 1.12
CA VAL A 283 -10.99 -4.54 0.89
C VAL A 283 -10.46 -3.19 1.37
N LEU A 284 -10.42 -2.21 0.49
CA LEU A 284 -10.08 -0.83 0.86
C LEU A 284 -11.34 -0.11 1.38
N PRO A 285 -11.19 0.82 2.33
CA PRO A 285 -12.33 1.52 2.91
C PRO A 285 -13.04 2.39 1.86
N ALA A 286 -14.36 2.29 1.73
CA ALA A 286 -15.13 3.11 0.79
C ALA A 286 -15.35 4.54 1.30
N SER A 287 -15.24 4.74 2.61
CA SER A 287 -15.33 6.03 3.30
C SER A 287 -14.31 6.15 4.44
N PRO A 288 -13.97 7.37 4.91
CA PRO A 288 -13.01 7.54 6.01
C PRO A 288 -13.39 6.81 7.31
N SER A 289 -14.69 6.59 7.55
CA SER A 289 -15.22 5.86 8.72
C SER A 289 -15.09 4.33 8.61
N GLU A 290 -14.85 3.79 7.41
CA GLU A 290 -14.69 2.36 7.19
C GLU A 290 -13.23 1.92 7.34
N GLU A 291 -13.02 0.63 7.59
CA GLU A 291 -11.72 0.03 7.83
C GLU A 291 -11.30 -0.84 6.64
N ALA A 292 -10.00 -0.95 6.41
CA ALA A 292 -9.49 -1.95 5.48
C ALA A 292 -9.61 -3.36 6.09
N LEU A 293 -9.94 -4.35 5.25
CA LEU A 293 -10.09 -5.75 5.67
C LEU A 293 -9.10 -6.62 4.91
N PHE A 294 -8.61 -7.67 5.59
CA PHE A 294 -7.66 -8.63 5.06
C PHE A 294 -8.19 -10.04 5.32
N ALA A 295 -8.40 -10.82 4.27
CA ALA A 295 -8.92 -12.18 4.38
C ALA A 295 -8.07 -13.15 3.57
N TYR A 296 -7.82 -14.32 4.17
CA TYR A 296 -7.17 -15.43 3.49
C TYR A 296 -8.22 -16.48 3.13
N TYR A 297 -8.24 -16.88 1.86
CA TYR A 297 -9.07 -17.97 1.38
C TYR A 297 -8.17 -19.07 0.81
N PRO A 298 -8.26 -20.31 1.32
CA PRO A 298 -7.53 -21.44 0.74
C PRO A 298 -7.81 -21.65 -0.74
N ALA A 299 -9.05 -21.36 -1.18
CA ALA A 299 -9.48 -21.50 -2.57
C ALA A 299 -8.84 -20.49 -3.54
N ASP A 300 -8.25 -19.40 -3.02
CA ASP A 300 -7.57 -18.40 -3.85
C ASP A 300 -6.16 -18.83 -4.23
N GLN A 301 -5.56 -19.75 -3.46
CA GLN A 301 -4.18 -20.20 -3.65
C GLN A 301 -4.08 -21.20 -4.80
N ILE A 302 -3.03 -21.07 -5.61
CA ILE A 302 -2.79 -21.94 -6.77
C ILE A 302 -1.41 -22.61 -6.76
N VAL A 303 -0.70 -22.51 -5.63
CA VAL A 303 0.56 -23.19 -5.34
C VAL A 303 0.44 -23.95 -4.00
N PRO A 304 1.28 -24.98 -3.73
CA PRO A 304 1.09 -25.95 -2.64
C PRO A 304 1.12 -25.41 -1.20
#